data_AF-A0AAV4S9W5-F1
#
_entry.id   AF-A0AAV4S9W5-F1
#
_cell.length_a   1.000
_cell.length_b   1.000
_cell.length_c   1.000
_cell.angle_alpha   90.00
_cell.angle_beta   90.00
_cell.angle_gamma   90.00
#
_symmetry.space_group_name_H-M   'P 1'
#
loop_
_entity.id
_entity.type
_entity.pdbx_description
1 polymer ?
#
loop_
_entity_poly.entity_id
_entity_poly.type
_entity_poly.pdbx_seq_one_letter_code
_entity_poly.pdbx_strand_id
1 'polypeptide(L)'
;MSDTEQTLDQTDDPIQALKPKVKKPGIIYLNYVPRYMTVKKVQEYFSEFGQVRRVFLKPEKPLKKGKPSKFFSEGWIEFTSRKVAKRIAEFLNNTQVGGKRHSPYYDALWNLRYLPKFQWSQLHERLNYQKAEAEQRMRAEIAQSKREINFYSKNAEKQKRQKKNKVNNESEEKKNTFVPLQLKIKDISSEENKSNNAKNQAIINNFF
;
A
#
# COMPACT_ATOMS: atom_id res chain seq x y z
N MET A 1 -10.66 -22.60 81.12
CA MET A 1 -10.21 -23.66 80.21
C MET A 1 -11.01 -23.48 78.93
N SER A 2 -10.94 -22.39 78.17
CA SER A 2 -9.79 -21.76 77.50
C SER A 2 -8.95 -22.74 76.68
N ASP A 3 -8.76 -22.35 75.41
CA ASP A 3 -7.82 -22.84 74.39
C ASP A 3 -8.37 -23.99 73.52
N THR A 4 -8.41 -23.96 72.17
CA THR A 4 -7.60 -23.20 71.20
C THR A 4 -8.32 -23.16 69.84
N GLU A 5 -8.19 -22.03 69.14
CA GLU A 5 -8.61 -21.81 67.74
C GLU A 5 -7.89 -22.75 66.77
N GLN A 6 -8.60 -23.19 65.72
CA GLN A 6 -7.98 -23.53 64.44
C GLN A 6 -8.86 -23.01 63.31
N THR A 7 -8.60 -21.77 62.93
CA THR A 7 -8.92 -21.20 61.63
C THR A 7 -7.99 -21.83 60.59
N LEU A 8 -8.55 -22.60 59.64
CA LEU A 8 -7.79 -23.07 58.47
C LEU A 8 -7.99 -22.07 57.33
N ASP A 9 -6.87 -21.42 57.06
CA ASP A 9 -6.60 -20.41 56.05
C ASP A 9 -7.08 -20.79 54.64
N GLN A 10 -7.53 -19.74 53.95
CA GLN A 10 -7.65 -19.67 52.50
C GLN A 10 -6.28 -19.99 51.88
N THR A 11 -6.15 -21.14 51.22
CA THR A 11 -4.98 -21.42 50.40
C THR A 11 -5.07 -20.58 49.12
N ASP A 12 -4.31 -19.50 49.09
CA ASP A 12 -3.98 -18.73 47.89
C ASP A 12 -3.47 -19.64 46.77
N ASP A 13 -4.10 -19.55 45.61
CA ASP A 13 -3.69 -20.21 44.37
C ASP A 13 -2.24 -19.85 43.96
N PRO A 14 -1.28 -20.80 43.88
CA PRO A 14 0.07 -20.51 43.40
C PRO A 14 0.15 -20.70 41.87
N ILE A 15 -0.70 -20.02 41.10
CA ILE A 15 -0.64 -20.04 39.61
C ILE A 15 -0.47 -18.61 39.08
N GLN A 16 0.47 -17.85 39.65
CA GLN A 16 0.93 -16.59 39.04
C GLN A 16 2.47 -16.48 38.94
N ALA A 17 3.19 -17.60 39.02
CA ALA A 17 4.63 -17.61 38.89
C ALA A 17 5.08 -17.84 37.43
N LEU A 18 5.88 -16.88 36.93
CA LEU A 18 6.76 -16.97 35.75
C LEU A 18 6.17 -16.63 34.37
N LYS A 19 5.58 -15.43 34.21
CA LYS A 19 5.59 -14.81 32.86
C LYS A 19 7.05 -14.62 32.42
N PRO A 20 7.52 -15.25 31.33
CA PRO A 20 8.91 -15.12 30.92
C PRO A 20 9.19 -13.67 30.56
N LYS A 21 10.12 -13.03 31.28
CA LYS A 21 10.57 -11.66 31.00
C LYS A 21 10.95 -11.59 29.51
N VAL A 22 10.27 -10.72 28.76
CA VAL A 22 10.49 -10.54 27.32
C VAL A 22 11.97 -10.20 27.09
N LYS A 23 12.70 -11.14 26.50
CA LYS A 23 14.13 -10.97 26.23
C LYS A 23 14.28 -10.01 25.05
N LYS A 24 15.15 -9.00 25.23
CA LYS A 24 15.50 -8.09 24.14
C LYS A 24 16.41 -8.83 23.14
N PRO A 25 16.11 -8.78 21.84
CA PRO A 25 16.96 -9.39 20.83
C PRO A 25 18.31 -8.67 20.74
N GLY A 26 19.31 -9.37 20.23
CA GLY A 26 20.62 -8.79 19.94
C GLY A 26 21.15 -9.26 18.61
N ILE A 27 21.86 -8.37 17.93
CA ILE A 27 22.35 -8.61 16.58
C ILE A 27 23.88 -8.68 16.60
N ILE A 28 24.41 -9.69 15.91
CA ILE A 28 25.82 -9.84 15.62
C ILE A 28 26.04 -9.51 14.14
N TYR A 29 27.04 -8.68 13.89
CA TYR A 29 27.57 -8.39 12.56
C TYR A 29 28.72 -9.35 12.23
N LEU A 30 28.64 -9.96 11.06
CA LEU A 30 29.66 -10.76 10.41
C LEU A 30 30.36 -9.90 9.36
N ASN A 31 31.64 -9.60 9.58
CA ASN A 31 32.44 -8.87 8.59
C ASN A 31 32.93 -9.78 7.45
N TYR A 32 33.06 -11.08 7.73
CA TYR A 32 33.53 -12.08 6.77
C TYR A 32 32.70 -13.35 6.89
N VAL A 33 32.34 -13.91 5.73
CA VAL A 33 31.65 -15.20 5.63
C VAL A 33 32.54 -16.15 4.81
N PRO A 34 32.88 -17.34 5.32
CA PRO A 34 33.66 -18.32 4.57
C PRO A 34 33.04 -18.64 3.20
N ARG A 35 33.91 -18.87 2.21
CA ARG A 35 33.46 -19.21 0.84
C ARG A 35 32.63 -20.49 0.85
N TYR A 36 31.61 -20.54 0.00
CA TYR A 36 30.65 -21.64 -0.13
C TYR A 36 29.76 -21.88 1.11
N MET A 37 29.87 -21.06 2.16
CA MET A 37 28.98 -21.16 3.30
C MET A 37 27.61 -20.59 2.96
N THR A 38 26.56 -21.39 3.19
CA THR A 38 25.17 -20.98 2.96
C THR A 38 24.56 -20.35 4.20
N VAL A 39 23.50 -19.55 4.02
CA VAL A 39 22.73 -18.95 5.13
C VAL A 39 22.28 -20.02 6.13
N LYS A 40 21.81 -21.16 5.63
CA LYS A 40 21.37 -22.31 6.46
C LYS A 40 22.51 -22.86 7.31
N LYS A 41 23.72 -23.00 6.75
CA LYS A 41 24.89 -23.50 7.50
C LYS A 41 25.33 -22.54 8.59
N VAL A 42 25.32 -21.23 8.30
CA VAL A 42 25.55 -20.20 9.33
C VAL A 42 24.50 -20.32 10.43
N GLN A 43 23.22 -20.42 10.06
CA GLN A 43 22.14 -20.58 11.04
C GLN A 43 22.31 -21.84 11.90
N GLU A 44 22.60 -23.00 11.29
CA GLU A 44 22.85 -24.27 11.99
C GLU A 44 23.98 -24.12 13.01
N TYR A 45 25.14 -23.61 12.57
CA TYR A 45 26.31 -23.41 13.43
C TYR A 45 26.02 -22.51 14.64
N PHE A 46 25.40 -21.36 14.40
CA PHE A 46 25.11 -20.40 15.48
C PHE A 46 23.95 -20.84 16.39
N SER A 47 23.10 -21.76 15.92
CA SER A 47 22.00 -22.32 16.72
C SER A 47 22.50 -23.19 17.88
N GLU A 48 23.72 -23.75 17.78
CA GLU A 48 24.35 -24.53 18.86
C GLU A 48 24.64 -23.66 20.10
N PHE A 49 24.91 -22.36 19.91
CA PHE A 49 25.23 -21.43 20.99
C PHE A 49 23.99 -20.69 21.53
N GLY A 50 22.88 -20.70 20.80
CA GLY A 50 21.61 -20.15 21.26
C GLY A 50 20.56 -19.94 20.16
N GLN A 51 19.35 -19.59 20.57
CA GLN A 51 18.21 -19.44 19.65
C GLN A 51 18.40 -18.24 18.69
N VAL A 52 18.72 -18.56 17.44
CA VAL A 52 18.74 -17.65 16.30
C VAL A 52 17.31 -17.41 15.80
N ARG A 53 16.96 -16.15 15.50
CA ARG A 53 15.66 -15.76 14.94
C ARG A 53 15.76 -15.48 13.44
N ARG A 54 16.74 -14.68 13.03
CA ARG A 54 16.90 -14.23 11.64
C ARG A 54 18.38 -14.20 11.28
N VAL A 55 18.67 -14.56 10.02
CA VAL A 55 20.00 -14.47 9.45
C VAL A 55 19.87 -13.82 8.08
N PHE A 56 20.72 -12.83 7.82
CA PHE A 56 20.81 -12.16 6.53
C PHE A 56 22.27 -12.08 6.14
N LEU A 57 22.60 -12.60 4.96
CA LEU A 57 23.93 -12.51 4.39
C LEU A 57 23.85 -11.68 3.12
N LYS A 58 24.65 -10.62 3.05
CA LYS A 58 24.73 -9.73 1.89
C LYS A 58 25.54 -10.43 0.80
N PRO A 59 24.93 -10.74 -0.36
CA PRO A 59 25.67 -11.35 -1.46
C PRO A 59 26.79 -10.41 -1.91
N GLU A 60 27.95 -10.98 -2.21
CA GLU A 60 29.03 -10.25 -2.85
C GLU A 60 28.60 -9.79 -4.25
N LYS A 61 29.26 -8.76 -4.80
CA LYS A 61 28.99 -8.34 -6.18
C LYS A 61 29.31 -9.52 -7.12
N PRO A 62 28.38 -9.94 -7.99
CA PRO A 62 28.64 -11.05 -8.88
C PRO A 62 29.71 -10.69 -9.91
N LEU A 63 30.65 -11.61 -10.17
CA LEU A 63 31.71 -11.41 -11.17
C LEU A 63 31.17 -11.28 -12.60
N LYS A 64 29.98 -11.84 -12.87
CA LYS A 64 29.31 -11.76 -14.18
C LYS A 64 27.91 -11.19 -14.01
N LYS A 65 27.56 -10.19 -14.82
CA LYS A 65 26.20 -9.60 -14.87
C LYS A 65 25.18 -10.70 -15.17
N GLY A 66 24.09 -10.74 -14.39
CA GLY A 66 22.97 -11.67 -14.59
C GLY A 66 23.04 -13.00 -13.81
N LYS A 67 24.13 -13.31 -13.10
CA LYS A 67 24.18 -14.48 -12.20
C LYS A 67 24.22 -14.04 -10.73
N PRO A 68 23.46 -14.69 -9.82
CA PRO A 68 23.56 -14.40 -8.40
C PRO A 68 24.96 -14.76 -7.88
N SER A 69 25.49 -13.97 -6.96
CA SER A 69 26.75 -14.32 -6.31
C SER A 69 26.57 -15.55 -5.44
N LYS A 70 27.54 -16.45 -5.51
CA LYS A 70 27.62 -17.66 -4.67
C LYS A 70 28.26 -17.37 -3.31
N PHE A 71 28.82 -16.17 -3.15
CA PHE A 71 29.57 -15.75 -1.98
C PHE A 71 28.90 -14.57 -1.31
N PHE A 72 29.17 -14.43 -0.02
CA PHE A 72 28.64 -13.36 0.81
C PHE A 72 29.78 -12.49 1.30
N SER A 73 29.56 -11.18 1.30
CA SER A 73 30.55 -10.19 1.76
C SER A 73 30.42 -9.96 3.26
N GLU A 74 29.19 -9.80 3.73
CA GLU A 74 28.87 -9.41 5.10
C GLU A 74 27.63 -10.17 5.57
N GLY A 75 27.37 -10.20 6.88
CA GLY A 75 26.19 -10.83 7.44
C GLY A 75 25.69 -10.23 8.74
N TRP A 76 24.44 -10.51 9.08
CA TRP A 76 23.78 -10.11 10.32
C TRP A 76 22.99 -11.29 10.87
N ILE A 77 23.20 -11.58 12.14
CA ILE A 77 22.52 -12.67 12.85
C ILE A 77 21.77 -12.07 14.03
N GLU A 78 20.46 -12.26 14.08
CA GLU A 78 19.61 -11.89 15.20
C GLU A 78 19.43 -13.07 16.15
N PHE A 79 19.85 -12.89 17.40
CA PHE A 79 19.55 -13.80 18.50
C PHE A 79 18.36 -13.30 19.32
N THR A 80 17.66 -14.24 19.93
CA THR A 80 16.54 -13.96 20.84
C THR A 80 16.97 -13.18 22.09
N SER A 81 18.21 -13.36 22.54
CA SER A 81 18.76 -12.70 23.73
C SER A 81 20.03 -11.93 23.40
N ARG A 82 20.03 -10.62 23.69
CA ARG A 82 21.24 -9.78 23.51
C ARG A 82 22.43 -10.21 24.36
N LYS A 83 22.19 -10.84 25.52
CA LYS A 83 23.26 -11.33 26.39
C LYS A 83 24.03 -12.47 25.70
N VAL A 84 23.29 -13.37 25.05
CA VAL A 84 23.85 -14.48 24.27
C VAL A 84 24.62 -13.93 23.08
N ALA A 85 24.05 -12.98 22.34
CA ALA A 85 24.72 -12.34 21.21
C ALA A 85 26.06 -11.70 21.62
N LYS A 86 26.09 -10.96 22.73
CA LYS A 86 27.32 -10.34 23.24
C LYS A 86 28.38 -11.38 23.60
N ARG A 87 28.00 -12.43 24.35
CA ARG A 87 28.92 -13.50 24.75
C ARG A 87 29.49 -14.25 23.54
N ILE A 88 28.66 -14.58 22.55
CA ILE A 88 29.10 -15.27 21.33
C ILE A 88 30.08 -14.38 20.55
N ALA A 89 29.77 -13.10 20.39
CA ALA A 89 30.67 -12.18 19.70
C ALA A 89 32.04 -12.08 20.40
N GLU A 90 32.09 -12.10 21.72
CA GLU A 90 33.36 -12.09 22.46
C GLU A 90 34.10 -13.44 22.38
N PHE A 91 33.37 -14.55 22.47
CA PHE A 91 33.94 -15.90 22.52
C PHE A 91 34.42 -16.42 21.17
N LEU A 92 33.64 -16.19 20.12
CA LEU A 92 33.85 -16.80 18.81
C LEU A 92 34.61 -15.87 17.83
N ASN A 93 34.79 -14.59 18.18
CA ASN A 93 35.56 -13.69 17.34
C ASN A 93 37.02 -14.13 17.26
N ASN A 94 37.58 -14.14 16.05
CA ASN A 94 38.91 -14.63 15.70
C ASN A 94 39.16 -16.13 15.97
N THR A 95 38.11 -16.91 16.19
CA THR A 95 38.23 -18.37 16.29
C THR A 95 38.10 -19.02 14.92
N GLN A 96 38.74 -20.17 14.75
CA GLN A 96 38.59 -20.99 13.55
C GLN A 96 37.15 -21.48 13.40
N VAL A 97 36.59 -21.44 12.19
CA VAL A 97 35.23 -21.96 11.92
C VAL A 97 35.15 -23.45 12.25
N GLY A 98 36.27 -24.15 12.08
CA GLY A 98 36.46 -25.53 12.46
C GLY A 98 35.96 -26.52 11.39
N GLY A 99 35.63 -27.72 11.83
CA GLY A 99 35.31 -28.86 10.99
C GLY A 99 36.51 -29.76 10.69
N LYS A 100 36.32 -30.71 9.77
CA LYS A 100 37.39 -31.63 9.35
C LYS A 100 38.48 -30.87 8.60
N ARG A 101 39.73 -31.35 8.63
CA ARG A 101 40.88 -30.75 7.93
C ARG A 101 40.65 -30.54 6.42
N HIS A 102 39.84 -31.38 5.79
CA HIS A 102 39.49 -31.27 4.36
C HIS A 102 38.27 -30.36 4.11
N SER A 103 37.72 -29.74 5.14
CA SER A 103 36.61 -28.81 4.98
C SER A 103 37.07 -27.54 4.26
N PRO A 104 36.29 -27.00 3.30
CA PRO A 104 36.67 -25.78 2.58
C PRO A 104 36.73 -24.53 3.47
N TYR A 105 36.23 -24.60 4.70
CA TYR A 105 36.24 -23.54 5.71
C TYR A 105 37.17 -23.84 6.89
N TYR A 106 38.02 -24.86 6.81
CA TYR A 106 38.93 -25.22 7.89
C TYR A 106 39.84 -24.03 8.26
N ASP A 107 40.54 -23.43 7.31
CA ASP A 107 41.47 -22.32 7.59
C ASP A 107 40.77 -20.96 7.80
N ALA A 108 39.44 -20.90 7.69
CA ALA A 108 38.70 -19.66 7.84
C ALA A 108 38.54 -19.29 9.32
N LEU A 109 38.63 -18.00 9.61
CA LEU A 109 38.37 -17.43 10.94
C LEU A 109 37.04 -16.67 10.95
N TRP A 110 36.32 -16.79 12.06
CA TRP A 110 35.16 -15.96 12.33
C TRP A 110 35.57 -14.52 12.66
N ASN A 111 34.88 -13.54 12.08
CA ASN A 111 35.03 -12.12 12.43
C ASN A 111 33.66 -11.56 12.79
N LEU A 112 33.45 -11.36 14.09
CA LEU A 112 32.15 -11.09 14.70
C LEU A 112 32.19 -9.83 15.53
N ARG A 113 31.14 -9.01 15.42
CA ARG A 113 30.99 -7.78 16.19
C ARG A 113 29.58 -7.67 16.73
N TYR A 114 29.42 -7.54 18.05
CA TYR A 114 28.11 -7.26 18.62
C TYR A 114 27.68 -5.82 18.32
N LEU A 115 26.44 -5.63 17.86
CA LEU A 115 25.89 -4.30 17.60
C LEU A 115 24.97 -3.86 18.76
N PRO A 116 25.41 -2.94 19.64
CA PRO A 116 24.58 -2.44 20.71
C PRO A 116 23.46 -1.56 20.15
N LYS A 117 22.25 -1.68 20.74
CA LYS A 117 21.05 -0.87 20.42
C LYS A 117 20.53 -0.99 18.97
N PHE A 118 21.19 -1.76 18.11
CA PHE A 118 20.78 -1.97 16.72
C PHE A 118 19.51 -2.85 16.63
N GLN A 119 18.55 -2.45 15.79
CA GLN A 119 17.33 -3.22 15.51
C GLN A 119 17.36 -3.80 14.10
N TRP A 120 16.75 -4.97 13.89
CA TRP A 120 16.72 -5.62 12.58
C TRP A 120 16.06 -4.75 11.49
N SER A 121 15.05 -3.96 11.86
CA SER A 121 14.39 -3.01 10.96
C SER A 121 15.35 -1.98 10.36
N GLN A 122 16.41 -1.61 11.09
CA GLN A 122 17.39 -0.61 10.68
C GLN A 122 18.33 -1.12 9.59
N LEU A 123 18.43 -2.43 9.38
CA LEU A 123 19.32 -3.05 8.39
C LEU A 123 19.04 -2.55 6.95
N HIS A 124 17.78 -2.30 6.63
CA HIS A 124 17.36 -1.82 5.30
C HIS A 124 16.92 -0.36 5.29
N GLU A 125 17.00 0.35 6.42
CA GLU A 125 16.39 1.67 6.59
C GLU A 125 16.88 2.67 5.54
N ARG A 126 18.20 2.77 5.33
CA ARG A 126 18.78 3.68 4.32
C ARG A 126 18.30 3.35 2.89
N LEU A 127 18.29 2.07 2.53
CA LEU A 127 17.86 1.64 1.19
C LEU A 127 16.36 1.86 0.99
N ASN A 128 15.56 1.57 2.02
CA ASN A 128 14.11 1.76 2.01
C ASN A 128 13.77 3.26 1.93
N TYR A 129 14.48 4.10 2.67
CA TYR A 129 14.32 5.55 2.63
C TYR A 129 14.59 6.10 1.22
N GLN A 130 15.74 5.74 0.62
CA GLN A 130 16.08 6.17 -0.74
C GLN A 130 15.06 5.71 -1.78
N LYS A 131 14.59 4.45 -1.69
CA LYS A 131 13.56 3.93 -2.59
C LYS A 131 12.22 4.65 -2.40
N ALA A 132 11.80 4.87 -1.16
CA ALA A 132 10.56 5.56 -0.84
C ALA A 132 10.57 7.01 -1.34
N GLU A 133 11.70 7.70 -1.20
CA GLU A 133 11.88 9.06 -1.71
C GLU A 133 11.79 9.10 -3.24
N ALA A 134 12.46 8.20 -3.93
CA ALA A 134 12.39 8.10 -5.39
C ALA A 134 10.96 7.79 -5.87
N GLU A 135 10.28 6.85 -5.21
CA GLU A 135 8.91 6.49 -5.53
C GLU A 135 7.93 7.65 -5.26
N GLN A 136 8.13 8.40 -4.17
CA GLN A 136 7.31 9.57 -3.85
C GLN A 136 7.46 10.67 -4.91
N ARG A 137 8.70 10.94 -5.35
CA ARG A 137 8.96 11.92 -6.43
C ARG A 137 8.26 11.50 -7.72
N MET A 138 8.42 10.25 -8.13
CA MET A 138 7.77 9.72 -9.33
C MET A 138 6.24 9.77 -9.23
N ARG A 139 5.67 9.43 -8.05
CA ARG A 139 4.23 9.53 -7.81
C ARG A 139 3.73 10.98 -7.89
N ALA A 140 4.51 11.94 -7.38
CA ALA A 140 4.16 13.36 -7.44
C ALA A 140 4.15 13.87 -8.89
N GLU A 141 5.15 13.48 -9.70
CA GLU A 141 5.22 13.80 -11.13
C GLU A 141 4.04 13.23 -11.90
N ILE A 142 3.73 11.93 -11.72
CA ILE A 142 2.56 11.29 -12.32
C ILE A 142 1.26 12.00 -11.90
N ALA A 143 1.15 12.39 -10.62
CA ALA A 143 -0.03 13.09 -10.11
C ALA A 143 -0.18 14.47 -10.76
N GLN A 144 0.91 15.20 -10.99
CA GLN A 144 0.89 16.48 -11.70
C GLN A 144 0.42 16.29 -13.15
N SER A 145 1.03 15.38 -13.91
CA SER A 145 0.62 15.12 -15.30
C SER A 145 -0.84 14.68 -15.39
N LYS A 146 -1.32 13.84 -14.46
CA LYS A 146 -2.74 13.45 -14.40
C LYS A 146 -3.66 14.64 -14.15
N ARG A 147 -3.28 15.58 -13.28
CA ARG A 147 -4.08 16.81 -13.04
C ARG A 147 -4.18 17.64 -14.31
N GLU A 148 -3.08 17.82 -15.03
CA GLU A 148 -3.05 18.56 -16.29
C GLU A 148 -3.92 17.88 -17.35
N ILE A 149 -3.74 16.57 -17.57
CA ILE A 149 -4.57 15.78 -18.51
C ILE A 149 -6.06 15.87 -18.17
N ASN A 150 -6.41 15.69 -16.89
CA ASN A 150 -7.80 15.76 -16.44
C ASN A 150 -8.39 17.16 -16.63
N PHE A 151 -7.59 18.21 -16.41
CA PHE A 151 -7.99 19.59 -16.65
C PHE A 151 -8.31 19.84 -18.13
N TYR A 152 -7.42 19.43 -19.04
CA TYR A 152 -7.64 19.55 -20.48
C TYR A 152 -8.82 18.72 -20.97
N SER A 153 -8.95 17.47 -20.51
CA SER A 153 -10.07 16.60 -20.86
C SER A 153 -11.41 17.21 -20.44
N LYS A 154 -11.51 17.66 -19.19
CA LYS A 154 -12.73 18.29 -18.65
C LYS A 154 -13.10 19.57 -19.42
N ASN A 155 -12.10 20.38 -19.80
CA ASN A 155 -12.34 21.57 -20.59
C ASN A 155 -12.80 21.24 -22.02
N ALA A 156 -12.22 20.22 -22.65
CA ALA A 156 -12.66 19.74 -23.96
C ALA A 156 -14.11 19.22 -23.94
N GLU A 157 -14.48 18.45 -22.91
CA GLU A 157 -15.87 18.01 -22.71
C GLU A 157 -16.84 19.16 -22.50
N LYS A 158 -16.47 20.16 -21.67
CA LYS A 158 -17.27 21.38 -21.49
C LYS A 158 -17.49 22.12 -22.81
N GLN A 159 -16.44 22.29 -23.62
CA GLN A 159 -16.53 22.94 -24.93
C GLN A 159 -17.44 22.17 -25.89
N LYS A 160 -17.33 20.83 -25.95
CA LYS A 160 -18.24 19.99 -26.75
C LYS A 160 -19.69 20.13 -26.30
N ARG A 161 -19.96 20.12 -24.99
CA ARG A 161 -21.31 20.32 -24.43
C ARG A 161 -21.86 21.70 -24.78
N GLN A 162 -21.08 22.75 -24.64
CA GLN A 162 -21.49 24.11 -24.99
C GLN A 162 -21.81 24.25 -26.48
N LYS A 163 -21.01 23.66 -27.38
CA LYS A 163 -21.30 23.62 -28.82
C LYS A 163 -22.61 22.88 -29.11
N LYS A 164 -22.82 21.70 -28.50
CA LYS A 164 -24.05 20.92 -28.69
C LYS A 164 -25.29 21.71 -28.22
N ASN A 165 -25.20 22.38 -27.08
CA ASN A 165 -26.30 23.19 -26.55
C ASN A 165 -26.60 24.41 -27.44
N LYS A 166 -25.58 25.09 -28.00
CA LYS A 166 -25.79 26.18 -28.97
C LYS A 166 -26.49 25.69 -30.23
N VAL A 167 -26.04 24.58 -30.82
CA VAL A 167 -26.67 24.00 -32.01
C VAL A 167 -28.12 23.59 -31.75
N ASN A 168 -28.42 23.03 -30.57
CA ASN A 168 -29.79 22.69 -30.18
C ASN A 168 -30.66 23.95 -30.01
N ASN A 169 -30.17 24.99 -29.35
CA ASN A 169 -30.92 26.24 -29.18
C ASN A 169 -31.15 26.96 -30.52
N GLU A 170 -30.15 27.01 -31.40
CA GLU A 170 -30.27 27.60 -32.75
C GLU A 170 -31.25 26.80 -33.65
N SER A 171 -31.37 25.48 -33.43
CA SER A 171 -32.34 24.66 -34.16
C SER A 171 -33.75 24.72 -33.57
N GLU A 172 -33.91 25.03 -32.29
CA GLU A 172 -35.21 25.36 -31.68
C GLU A 172 -35.69 26.77 -32.08
N GLU A 173 -34.80 27.76 -32.15
CA GLU A 173 -35.13 29.11 -32.66
C GLU A 173 -35.58 29.09 -34.12
N LYS A 174 -34.91 28.31 -34.98
CA LYS A 174 -35.31 28.15 -36.40
C LYS A 174 -36.66 27.45 -36.59
N LYS A 175 -37.07 26.59 -35.65
CA LYS A 175 -38.40 25.94 -35.67
C LYS A 175 -39.52 26.91 -35.27
N ASN A 176 -39.23 27.88 -34.41
CA ASN A 176 -40.20 28.90 -33.96
C ASN A 176 -40.41 30.05 -34.97
N THR A 177 -39.55 30.20 -35.99
CA THR A 177 -39.68 31.25 -37.02
C THR A 177 -40.39 30.80 -38.31
N PHE A 178 -40.91 29.57 -38.41
CA PHE A 178 -41.68 29.13 -39.56
C PHE A 178 -43.14 29.58 -39.46
N VAL A 179 -43.45 30.78 -39.95
CA VAL A 179 -44.84 31.21 -40.18
C VAL A 179 -45.28 30.67 -41.55
N PRO A 180 -46.30 29.79 -41.64
CA PRO A 180 -46.80 29.33 -42.93
C PRO A 180 -47.47 30.50 -43.67
N LEU A 181 -46.99 30.82 -44.88
CA LEU A 181 -47.64 31.76 -45.80
C LEU A 181 -49.01 31.19 -46.21
N GLN A 182 -50.09 31.78 -45.70
CA GLN A 182 -51.43 31.49 -46.18
C GLN A 182 -51.66 32.16 -47.53
N LEU A 183 -51.78 31.35 -48.59
CA LEU A 183 -52.29 31.79 -49.89
C LEU A 183 -53.76 32.22 -49.73
N LYS A 184 -54.06 33.50 -49.95
CA LYS A 184 -55.44 34.02 -50.03
C LYS A 184 -56.12 33.48 -51.28
N ILE A 185 -56.92 32.43 -51.13
CA ILE A 185 -57.95 32.07 -52.11
C ILE A 185 -59.10 33.06 -51.91
N LYS A 186 -59.49 33.71 -53.01
CA LYS A 186 -60.47 34.80 -53.05
C LYS A 186 -61.69 34.25 -53.78
N ASP A 187 -62.59 33.59 -53.05
CA ASP A 187 -63.83 33.11 -53.63
C ASP A 187 -65.01 33.98 -53.21
N ILE A 188 -65.57 34.58 -54.25
CA ILE A 188 -66.76 35.38 -54.34
C ILE A 188 -67.96 34.44 -54.23
N SER A 189 -68.73 34.52 -53.15
CA SER A 189 -70.15 34.14 -53.20
C SER A 189 -70.95 34.88 -52.12
N SER A 190 -71.73 35.83 -52.64
CA SER A 190 -73.11 36.17 -52.24
C SER A 190 -73.39 36.39 -50.75
N GLU A 191 -73.54 37.67 -50.44
CA GLU A 191 -74.49 38.22 -49.47
C GLU A 191 -75.81 37.44 -49.44
N GLU A 192 -75.93 36.48 -48.55
CA GLU A 192 -77.21 35.94 -48.12
C GLU A 192 -76.97 35.24 -46.78
N ASN A 193 -77.40 35.90 -45.70
CA ASN A 193 -77.75 35.37 -44.37
C ASN A 193 -77.58 36.40 -43.23
N LYS A 194 -77.78 37.70 -43.52
CA LYS A 194 -78.08 38.72 -42.48
C LYS A 194 -79.50 38.64 -41.92
N SER A 195 -80.31 37.64 -42.30
CA SER A 195 -81.73 37.53 -41.89
C SER A 195 -82.00 36.48 -40.80
N ASN A 196 -81.12 35.51 -40.57
CA ASN A 196 -81.50 34.31 -39.79
C ASN A 196 -81.08 34.30 -38.31
N ASN A 197 -80.19 35.20 -37.85
CA ASN A 197 -79.84 35.25 -36.42
C ASN A 197 -80.77 36.16 -35.58
N ALA A 198 -81.60 36.99 -36.21
CA ALA A 198 -82.64 37.76 -35.50
C ALA A 198 -83.90 36.92 -35.18
N LYS A 199 -84.07 35.75 -35.82
CA LYS A 199 -85.23 34.88 -35.58
C LYS A 199 -84.94 33.77 -34.56
N ASN A 200 -83.70 33.28 -34.45
CA ASN A 200 -83.38 32.17 -33.55
C ASN A 200 -83.08 32.56 -32.10
N GLN A 201 -83.03 33.85 -31.76
CA GLN A 201 -82.96 34.30 -30.37
C GLN A 201 -84.27 34.92 -29.86
N ALA A 202 -85.26 35.10 -30.74
CA ALA A 202 -86.59 35.60 -30.39
C ALA A 202 -87.66 34.50 -30.22
N ILE A 203 -87.38 33.24 -30.58
CA ILE A 203 -88.36 32.14 -30.43
C ILE A 203 -88.15 31.32 -29.14
N ILE A 204 -87.05 31.49 -28.41
CA ILE A 204 -86.95 30.92 -27.05
C ILE A 204 -87.84 31.70 -26.04
N ASN A 205 -88.43 32.83 -26.45
CA ASN A 205 -89.60 33.44 -25.80
C ASN A 205 -90.94 33.03 -26.44
N ASN A 206 -90.99 31.90 -27.15
CA ASN A 206 -92.23 31.25 -27.53
C ASN A 206 -92.06 29.73 -27.67
N PHE A 207 -92.01 29.07 -26.50
CA PHE A 207 -92.54 27.72 -26.24
C PHE A 207 -92.34 26.65 -27.34
N PHE A 208 -91.20 25.95 -27.33
CA PHE A 208 -91.00 24.50 -27.48
C PHE A 208 -89.50 24.18 -27.55
#